data_AF-A0A7C5CGT5-F1
#
_entry.id   AF-A0A7C5CGT5-F1
#
_cell.length_a   1.000
_cell.length_b   1.000
_cell.length_c   1.000
_cell.angle_alpha   90.00
_cell.angle_beta   90.00
_cell.angle_gamma   90.00
#
_symmetry.space_group_name_H-M   'P 1'
#
loop_
_entity.id
_entity.type
_entity.pdbx_description
1 polymer ?
#
loop_
_entity_poly.entity_id
_entity_poly.type
_entity_poly.pdbx_seq_one_letter_code
_entity_poly.pdbx_strand_id
1 'polypeptide(L)'
;MFINRTITIPPAVVFSVRLFALHSPQSSFRTYKNPANPLFVVIEVKMESAKCAIITGAGSGIGKAVALGMAAAGYHLVICGRRTGPLQEVAALCKGAGGNALAVKCDVTAEADVVAMFKKARNHLGHLDVVFNNAGVFMPAARIDKTSLADFQAGIDVNLTGAFLVAREAFIIMRDQKPRGGRIINNGSIAAHVPRPNSVSYSTSKHGIAGLSKSIALEGRG
;
A
#
# COMPACT_ATOMS: atom_id res chain seq x y z
N MET A 1 9.85 -11.29 -12.51
CA MET A 1 10.94 -12.25 -12.79
C MET A 1 10.39 -13.63 -12.47
N PHE A 2 10.27 -14.52 -13.46
CA PHE A 2 9.73 -15.86 -13.26
C PHE A 2 10.72 -16.67 -12.44
N ILE A 3 10.33 -17.09 -11.23
CA ILE A 3 11.08 -18.11 -10.51
C ILE A 3 10.45 -19.45 -10.91
N ASN A 4 10.85 -19.97 -12.07
CA ASN A 4 10.48 -21.33 -12.46
C ASN A 4 11.29 -22.29 -11.59
N ARG A 5 10.64 -22.93 -10.61
CA ARG A 5 11.20 -24.12 -9.95
C ARG A 5 10.56 -25.34 -10.60
N THR A 6 11.33 -26.00 -11.46
CA THR A 6 10.99 -27.31 -12.03
C THR A 6 11.34 -28.38 -11.01
N ILE A 7 10.35 -29.14 -10.53
CA ILE A 7 10.58 -30.29 -9.66
C ILE A 7 10.21 -31.56 -10.43
N THR A 8 11.17 -32.48 -10.53
CA THR A 8 11.00 -33.77 -11.20
C THR A 8 10.79 -34.85 -10.15
N ILE A 9 9.69 -35.60 -10.24
CA ILE A 9 9.26 -36.51 -9.15
C ILE A 9 8.81 -37.86 -9.73
N PRO A 10 9.16 -39.00 -9.09
CA PRO A 10 8.67 -40.31 -9.52
C PRO A 10 7.14 -40.44 -9.41
N PRO A 11 6.48 -41.31 -10.19
CA PRO A 11 5.01 -41.38 -10.30
C PRO A 11 4.28 -41.57 -8.97
N ALA A 12 4.85 -42.39 -8.08
CA ALA A 12 4.25 -42.72 -6.78
C ALA A 12 4.18 -41.51 -5.82
N VAL A 13 4.99 -40.48 -6.03
CA VAL A 13 5.10 -39.30 -5.14
C VAL A 13 4.20 -38.14 -5.62
N VAL A 14 3.78 -38.16 -6.89
CA VAL A 14 2.96 -37.09 -7.52
C VAL A 14 1.63 -36.87 -6.78
N PHE A 15 1.01 -37.94 -6.27
CA PHE A 15 -0.25 -37.86 -5.53
C PHE A 15 -0.10 -37.15 -4.17
N SER A 16 1.05 -37.31 -3.51
CA SER A 16 1.36 -36.69 -2.21
C SER A 16 1.68 -35.19 -2.34
N VAL A 17 2.36 -34.79 -3.42
CA VAL A 17 2.71 -33.38 -3.68
C VAL A 17 1.49 -32.52 -4.00
N ARG A 18 0.46 -33.11 -4.63
CA ARG A 18 -0.81 -32.44 -4.91
C ARG A 18 -1.54 -32.02 -3.61
N LEU A 19 -1.35 -32.75 -2.52
CA LEU A 19 -1.96 -32.47 -1.21
C LEU A 19 -1.26 -31.30 -0.47
N PHE A 20 0.06 -31.18 -0.61
CA PHE A 20 0.85 -30.08 -0.02
C PHE A 20 0.62 -28.73 -0.73
N ALA A 21 0.45 -28.77 -2.06
CA ALA A 21 0.28 -27.59 -2.91
C ALA A 21 -1.07 -26.87 -2.74
N LEU A 22 -2.12 -27.58 -2.28
CA LEU A 22 -3.47 -27.02 -2.07
C LEU A 22 -3.56 -25.99 -0.92
N HIS A 23 -2.48 -25.77 -0.17
CA HIS A 23 -2.44 -24.86 0.98
C HIS A 23 -1.86 -23.47 0.70
N SER A 24 -1.43 -23.15 -0.54
CA SER A 24 -0.95 -21.80 -0.89
C SER A 24 -1.93 -21.08 -1.84
N PRO A 25 -2.69 -20.09 -1.35
CA PRO A 25 -3.68 -19.36 -2.16
C PRO A 25 -3.08 -18.48 -3.29
N GLN A 26 -1.75 -18.41 -3.41
CA GLN A 26 -1.04 -17.54 -4.37
C GLN A 26 -0.27 -18.33 -5.45
N SER A 27 -0.70 -19.55 -5.75
CA SER A 27 -0.02 -20.39 -6.75
C SER A 27 -0.97 -21.11 -7.68
N SER A 28 -0.64 -21.11 -8.97
CA SER A 28 -1.31 -21.94 -9.98
C SER A 28 -0.34 -23.01 -10.46
N PHE A 29 -0.84 -24.23 -10.68
CA PHE A 29 -0.03 -25.39 -11.00
C PHE A 29 -0.35 -25.92 -12.39
N ARG A 30 0.69 -26.35 -13.11
CA ARG A 30 0.55 -27.15 -14.33
C ARG A 30 1.38 -28.42 -14.18
N THR A 31 0.78 -29.55 -14.54
CA THR A 31 1.47 -30.85 -14.58
C THR A 31 1.54 -31.36 -16.01
N TYR A 32 2.67 -31.95 -16.41
CA TYR A 32 2.83 -32.62 -17.69
C TYR A 32 3.89 -33.72 -17.61
N LYS A 33 3.83 -34.71 -18.50
CA LYS A 33 4.85 -35.78 -18.58
C LYS A 33 6.18 -35.18 -19.03
N ASN A 34 7.28 -35.56 -18.39
CA ASN A 34 8.61 -35.13 -18.79
C ASN A 34 8.92 -35.67 -20.20
N PRO A 35 9.19 -34.79 -21.19
CA PRO A 35 9.45 -35.22 -22.56
C PRO A 35 10.74 -36.03 -22.72
N ALA A 36 11.72 -35.85 -21.82
CA ALA A 36 12.98 -36.59 -21.82
C ALA A 36 12.92 -37.91 -21.04
N ASN A 37 11.95 -38.07 -20.14
CA ASN A 37 11.73 -39.33 -19.43
C ASN A 37 10.25 -39.49 -19.04
N PRO A 38 9.45 -40.27 -19.81
CA PRO A 38 8.00 -40.41 -19.62
C PRO A 38 7.57 -41.00 -18.27
N LEU A 39 8.50 -41.61 -17.53
CA LEU A 39 8.27 -42.12 -16.17
C LEU A 39 8.26 -41.00 -15.11
N PHE A 40 8.57 -39.75 -15.46
CA PHE A 40 8.55 -38.62 -14.54
C PHE A 40 7.51 -37.57 -14.95
N VAL A 41 6.93 -36.91 -13.95
CA VAL A 41 6.01 -35.78 -14.14
C VAL A 41 6.74 -34.49 -13.75
N VAL A 42 6.62 -33.47 -14.59
CA VAL A 42 7.05 -32.12 -14.28
C VAL A 42 5.89 -31.37 -13.64
N ILE A 43 6.17 -30.71 -12.52
CA ILE A 43 5.26 -29.75 -11.89
C ILE A 43 5.85 -28.35 -12.10
N GLU A 44 5.12 -27.52 -12.83
CA GLU A 44 5.38 -26.08 -12.88
C GLU A 44 4.52 -25.39 -11.85
N VAL A 45 5.18 -24.71 -10.93
CA VAL A 45 4.54 -23.82 -9.94
C VAL A 45 4.71 -22.39 -10.42
N LYS A 46 3.59 -21.74 -10.75
CA LYS A 46 3.58 -20.30 -10.97
C LYS A 46 3.21 -19.64 -9.66
N MET A 47 4.21 -19.05 -9.00
CA MET A 47 3.99 -18.16 -7.85
C MET A 47 3.46 -16.83 -8.36
N GLU A 48 2.29 -16.39 -7.89
CA GLU A 48 1.92 -14.98 -8.02
C GLU A 48 2.85 -14.16 -7.12
N SER A 49 3.41 -13.08 -7.68
CA SER A 49 4.23 -12.17 -6.88
C SER A 49 3.35 -11.51 -5.82
N ALA A 50 3.79 -11.54 -4.57
CA ALA A 50 3.14 -10.83 -3.49
C ALA A 50 2.99 -9.35 -3.85
N LYS A 51 1.78 -8.82 -3.64
CA LYS A 51 1.45 -7.44 -3.98
C LYS A 51 2.16 -6.47 -3.04
N CYS A 52 2.48 -5.30 -3.56
CA CYS A 52 3.26 -4.29 -2.87
C CYS A 52 2.41 -3.06 -2.55
N ALA A 53 2.50 -2.56 -1.32
CA ALA A 53 1.74 -1.38 -0.91
C ALA A 53 2.52 -0.38 -0.06
N ILE A 54 2.15 0.90 -0.19
CA ILE A 54 2.62 1.97 0.70
C ILE A 54 1.46 2.47 1.54
N ILE A 55 1.66 2.66 2.85
CA ILE A 55 0.64 3.18 3.76
C ILE A 55 1.19 4.37 4.55
N THR A 56 0.55 5.53 4.41
CA THR A 56 0.92 6.73 5.18
C THR A 56 0.12 6.84 6.48
N GLY A 57 0.73 7.37 7.54
CA GLY A 57 0.11 7.42 8.87
C GLY A 57 -0.07 6.04 9.50
N ALA A 58 0.79 5.07 9.17
CA ALA A 58 0.61 3.67 9.56
C ALA A 58 0.99 3.33 11.02
N GLY A 59 1.55 4.28 11.78
CA GLY A 59 1.94 4.04 13.17
C GLY A 59 0.76 3.91 14.15
N SER A 60 -0.47 4.22 13.75
CA SER A 60 -1.64 4.18 14.64
C SER A 60 -2.97 4.11 13.87
N GLY A 61 -4.07 3.85 14.59
CA GLY A 61 -5.44 3.96 14.08
C GLY A 61 -5.69 3.14 12.81
N ILE A 62 -6.38 3.75 11.85
CA ILE A 62 -6.76 3.12 10.58
C ILE A 62 -5.54 2.66 9.79
N GLY A 63 -4.47 3.48 9.73
CA GLY A 63 -3.25 3.13 9.00
C GLY A 63 -2.59 1.86 9.56
N LYS A 64 -2.52 1.73 10.90
CA LYS A 64 -2.04 0.51 11.56
C LYS A 64 -2.92 -0.69 11.24
N ALA A 65 -4.23 -0.55 11.35
CA ALA A 65 -5.17 -1.64 11.08
C ALA A 65 -5.06 -2.15 9.64
N VAL A 66 -4.96 -1.23 8.66
CA VAL A 66 -4.76 -1.57 7.25
C VAL A 66 -3.41 -2.25 7.02
N ALA A 67 -2.33 -1.77 7.65
CA ALA A 67 -1.02 -2.40 7.52
C ALA A 67 -1.01 -3.85 8.01
N LEU A 68 -1.64 -4.12 9.16
CA LEU A 68 -1.75 -5.47 9.70
C LEU A 68 -2.62 -6.37 8.80
N GLY A 69 -3.76 -5.87 8.33
CA GLY A 69 -4.64 -6.62 7.43
C GLY A 69 -3.99 -6.95 6.09
N MET A 70 -3.27 -5.99 5.48
CA MET A 70 -2.55 -6.22 4.22
C MET A 70 -1.36 -7.16 4.42
N ALA A 71 -0.64 -7.06 5.55
CA ALA A 71 0.43 -8.00 5.88
C ALA A 71 -0.10 -9.44 6.04
N ALA A 72 -1.22 -9.63 6.74
CA ALA A 72 -1.88 -10.94 6.87
C ALA A 72 -2.38 -11.49 5.53
N ALA A 73 -2.69 -10.62 4.57
CA ALA A 73 -3.01 -10.98 3.18
C ALA A 73 -1.76 -11.23 2.31
N GLY A 74 -0.55 -11.21 2.89
CA GLY A 74 0.70 -11.50 2.20
C GLY A 74 1.27 -10.34 1.39
N TYR A 75 0.88 -9.09 1.66
CA TYR A 75 1.48 -7.94 0.98
C TYR A 75 2.89 -7.64 1.51
N HIS A 76 3.75 -7.16 0.62
CA HIS A 76 4.98 -6.45 0.97
C HIS A 76 4.68 -4.97 1.15
N LEU A 77 5.06 -4.43 2.30
CA LEU A 77 4.63 -3.10 2.72
C LEU A 77 5.81 -2.16 2.89
N VAL A 78 5.56 -0.89 2.57
CA VAL A 78 6.30 0.23 3.14
C VAL A 78 5.30 1.04 3.97
N ILE A 79 5.58 1.17 5.26
CA ILE A 79 4.75 1.94 6.18
C ILE A 79 5.48 3.22 6.59
N CYS A 80 4.78 4.35 6.55
CA CYS A 80 5.43 5.62 6.84
C CYS A 80 4.62 6.56 7.74
N GLY A 81 5.34 7.50 8.35
CA GLY A 81 4.83 8.50 9.27
C GLY A 81 5.96 9.17 10.05
N ARG A 82 5.61 10.18 10.86
CA ARG A 82 6.60 11.03 11.55
C ARG A 82 7.31 10.35 12.72
N ARG A 83 6.63 9.42 13.40
CA ARG A 83 7.10 8.77 14.63
C ARG A 83 7.65 7.39 14.33
N THR A 84 8.95 7.20 14.51
CA THR A 84 9.64 5.94 14.19
C THR A 84 9.26 4.80 15.14
N GLY A 85 9.17 5.04 16.45
CA GLY A 85 8.82 4.00 17.44
C GLY A 85 7.54 3.23 17.09
N PRO A 86 6.37 3.90 16.99
CA PRO A 86 5.13 3.24 16.60
C PRO A 86 5.17 2.55 15.23
N LEU A 87 5.93 3.08 14.27
CA LEU A 87 6.10 2.42 12.97
C LEU A 87 6.88 1.12 13.09
N GLN A 88 7.94 1.09 13.89
CA GLN A 88 8.73 -0.13 14.10
C GLN A 88 7.93 -1.20 14.82
N GLU A 89 7.09 -0.82 15.80
CA GLU A 89 6.15 -1.75 16.44
C GLU A 89 5.19 -2.36 15.41
N VAL A 90 4.62 -1.54 14.52
CA VAL A 90 3.73 -2.04 13.45
C VAL A 90 4.48 -2.94 12.47
N ALA A 91 5.71 -2.60 12.08
CA ALA A 91 6.52 -3.45 11.21
C ALA A 91 6.80 -4.83 11.83
N ALA A 92 7.12 -4.87 13.13
CA ALA A 92 7.32 -6.12 13.86
C ALA A 92 6.04 -6.97 13.90
N LEU A 93 4.88 -6.34 14.12
CA LEU A 93 3.59 -7.02 14.10
C LEU A 93 3.24 -7.56 12.70
N CYS A 94 3.50 -6.80 11.63
CA CYS A 94 3.34 -7.25 10.25
C CYS A 94 4.18 -8.50 9.96
N LYS A 95 5.42 -8.54 10.47
CA LYS A 95 6.31 -9.70 10.34
C LYS A 95 5.75 -10.93 11.07
N GLY A 96 5.21 -10.75 12.27
CA GLY A 96 4.53 -11.82 13.02
C GLY A 96 3.29 -12.38 12.30
N ALA A 97 2.62 -11.56 11.48
CA ALA A 97 1.46 -11.94 10.69
C ALA A 97 1.79 -12.60 9.33
N GLY A 98 3.06 -12.89 9.05
CA GLY A 98 3.50 -13.52 7.80
C GLY A 98 3.74 -12.56 6.62
N GLY A 99 3.56 -11.25 6.83
CA GLY A 99 3.91 -10.22 5.84
C GLY A 99 5.30 -9.64 6.07
N ASN A 100 5.73 -8.71 5.21
CA ASN A 100 6.97 -7.95 5.40
C ASN A 100 6.67 -6.46 5.30
N ALA A 101 7.21 -5.64 6.21
CA ALA A 101 6.96 -4.21 6.24
C ALA A 101 8.24 -3.41 6.53
N LEU A 102 8.60 -2.51 5.63
CA LEU A 102 9.67 -1.52 5.84
C LEU A 102 9.10 -0.25 6.47
N ALA A 103 9.53 0.07 7.69
CA ALA A 103 9.20 1.33 8.34
C ALA A 103 10.09 2.48 7.85
N VAL A 104 9.46 3.57 7.38
CA VAL A 104 10.16 4.76 6.87
C VAL A 104 9.64 6.02 7.56
N LYS A 105 10.55 6.77 8.21
CA LYS A 105 10.21 8.11 8.71
C LYS A 105 9.92 9.04 7.52
N CYS A 106 8.77 9.70 7.55
CA CYS A 106 8.34 10.64 6.53
C CYS A 106 7.34 11.63 7.14
N ASP A 107 7.61 12.93 7.00
CA ASP A 107 6.57 13.95 7.11
C ASP A 107 5.95 14.21 5.74
N VAL A 108 4.65 13.95 5.60
CA VAL A 108 3.94 14.10 4.32
C VAL A 108 3.80 15.56 3.90
N THR A 109 3.98 16.52 4.81
CA THR A 109 3.96 17.96 4.48
C THR A 109 5.25 18.42 3.80
N ALA A 110 6.34 17.64 3.92
CA ALA A 110 7.63 17.95 3.33
C ALA A 110 7.83 17.16 2.03
N GLU A 111 7.84 17.86 0.89
CA GLU A 111 8.02 17.25 -0.43
C GLU A 111 9.29 16.39 -0.52
N ALA A 112 10.41 16.87 0.04
CA ALA A 112 11.67 16.12 0.06
C ALA A 112 11.56 14.79 0.81
N ASP A 113 10.82 14.75 1.92
CA ASP A 113 10.58 13.53 2.69
C ASP A 113 9.74 12.52 1.89
N VAL A 114 8.69 13.00 1.22
CA VAL A 114 7.83 12.16 0.37
C VAL A 114 8.63 11.56 -0.79
N VAL A 115 9.40 12.38 -1.52
CA VAL A 115 10.26 11.92 -2.61
C VAL A 115 11.29 10.89 -2.12
N ALA A 116 11.93 11.15 -0.97
CA ALA A 116 12.89 10.23 -0.38
C ALA A 116 12.25 8.90 0.06
N MET A 117 11.03 8.94 0.62
CA MET A 117 10.27 7.76 0.99
C MET A 117 9.90 6.91 -0.23
N PHE A 118 9.41 7.52 -1.31
CA PHE A 118 9.08 6.81 -2.54
C PHE A 118 10.31 6.23 -3.25
N LYS A 119 11.46 6.91 -3.20
CA LYS A 119 12.74 6.36 -3.67
C LYS A 119 13.11 5.09 -2.91
N LYS A 120 13.02 5.09 -1.58
CA LYS A 120 13.25 3.90 -0.74
C LYS A 120 12.24 2.80 -1.06
N ALA A 121 10.97 3.15 -1.22
CA ALA A 121 9.91 2.20 -1.52
C ALA A 121 10.13 1.51 -2.88
N ARG A 122 10.51 2.26 -3.91
CA ARG A 122 10.84 1.71 -5.24
C ARG A 122 11.97 0.69 -5.16
N ASN A 123 13.03 1.00 -4.41
CA ASN A 123 14.17 0.10 -4.23
C ASN A 123 13.80 -1.17 -3.43
N HIS A 124 12.89 -1.04 -2.45
CA HIS A 124 12.49 -2.15 -1.58
C HIS A 124 11.45 -3.08 -2.22
N LEU A 125 10.43 -2.50 -2.84
CA LEU A 125 9.27 -3.23 -3.36
C LEU A 125 9.46 -3.68 -4.81
N GLY A 126 10.20 -2.91 -5.62
CA GLY A 126 10.39 -3.14 -7.06
C GLY A 126 9.13 -2.90 -7.93
N HIS A 127 7.94 -3.00 -7.35
CA HIS A 127 6.65 -2.71 -7.97
C HIS A 127 5.73 -2.06 -6.93
N LEU A 128 4.72 -1.30 -7.37
CA LEU A 128 3.76 -0.67 -6.47
C LEU A 128 2.33 -0.90 -6.94
N ASP A 129 1.60 -1.77 -6.24
CA ASP A 129 0.20 -2.10 -6.58
C ASP A 129 -0.78 -1.11 -5.94
N VAL A 130 -0.53 -0.73 -4.69
CA VAL A 130 -1.48 0.05 -3.88
C VAL A 130 -0.78 1.14 -3.07
N VAL A 131 -1.37 2.33 -3.03
CA VAL A 131 -1.03 3.33 -2.01
C VAL A 131 -2.27 3.64 -1.20
N PHE A 132 -2.19 3.48 0.11
CA PHE A 132 -3.19 3.99 1.04
C PHE A 132 -2.69 5.30 1.65
N ASN A 133 -3.16 6.39 1.04
CA ASN A 133 -2.85 7.76 1.42
C ASN A 133 -3.75 8.19 2.56
N ASN A 134 -3.31 7.91 3.78
CA ASN A 134 -4.13 7.92 4.99
C ASN A 134 -3.72 8.94 6.04
N ALA A 135 -2.46 9.39 6.04
CA ALA A 135 -1.96 10.39 6.98
C ALA A 135 -2.93 11.57 7.06
N GLY A 136 -3.30 11.93 8.29
CA GLY A 136 -4.26 12.99 8.55
C GLY A 136 -4.26 13.40 10.01
N VAL A 137 -4.73 14.61 10.25
CA VAL A 137 -4.85 15.23 11.57
C VAL A 137 -6.20 15.94 11.71
N PHE A 138 -6.63 16.06 12.95
CA PHE A 138 -7.66 17.02 13.35
C PHE A 138 -6.97 18.17 14.05
N MET A 139 -7.31 19.38 13.65
CA MET A 139 -6.91 20.59 14.35
C MET A 139 -7.88 20.85 15.51
N PRO A 140 -7.51 21.69 16.50
CA PRO A 140 -8.43 22.08 17.56
C PRO A 140 -9.78 22.53 16.99
N ALA A 141 -10.87 22.01 17.55
CA ALA A 141 -12.21 22.34 17.07
C ALA A 141 -12.54 23.80 17.44
N ALA A 142 -12.72 24.64 16.43
CA ALA A 142 -13.02 26.05 16.61
C ALA A 142 -13.99 26.56 15.55
N ARG A 143 -14.83 27.53 15.92
CA ARG A 143 -15.62 28.30 14.95
C ARG A 143 -14.69 29.00 13.96
N ILE A 144 -15.21 29.36 12.78
CA ILE A 144 -14.37 29.99 11.74
C ILE A 144 -13.72 31.29 12.22
N ASP A 145 -14.42 32.11 13.02
CA ASP A 145 -13.91 33.36 13.59
C ASP A 145 -12.87 33.16 14.72
N LYS A 146 -12.67 31.92 15.17
CA LYS A 146 -11.68 31.52 16.19
C LYS A 146 -10.64 30.55 15.65
N THR A 147 -10.73 30.20 14.37
CA THR A 147 -9.76 29.32 13.72
C THR A 147 -8.57 30.18 13.28
N SER A 148 -7.39 29.92 13.83
CA SER A 148 -6.19 30.61 13.38
C SER A 148 -5.83 30.21 11.94
N LEU A 149 -5.20 31.11 11.19
CA LEU A 149 -4.68 30.77 9.86
C LEU A 149 -3.65 29.63 9.95
N ALA A 150 -2.83 29.62 11.00
CA ALA A 150 -1.84 28.57 11.24
C ALA A 150 -2.50 27.20 11.42
N ASP A 151 -3.57 27.10 12.22
CA ASP A 151 -4.29 25.84 12.39
C ASP A 151 -4.99 25.42 11.11
N PHE A 152 -5.61 26.36 10.40
CA PHE A 152 -6.24 26.07 9.12
C PHE A 152 -5.22 25.49 8.15
N GLN A 153 -4.08 26.17 7.98
CA GLN A 153 -3.03 25.77 7.07
C GLN A 153 -2.40 24.43 7.47
N ALA A 154 -2.11 24.20 8.75
CA ALA A 154 -1.58 22.92 9.22
C ALA A 154 -2.53 21.74 8.89
N GLY A 155 -3.84 21.96 9.02
CA GLY A 155 -4.85 20.98 8.61
C GLY A 155 -4.83 20.71 7.10
N ILE A 156 -4.76 21.76 6.27
CA ILE A 156 -4.65 21.64 4.81
C ILE A 156 -3.35 20.94 4.41
N ASP A 157 -2.22 21.33 5.00
CA ASP A 157 -0.90 20.83 4.66
C ASP A 157 -0.79 19.32 4.85
N VAL A 158 -1.30 18.81 5.98
CA VAL A 158 -1.27 17.37 6.22
C VAL A 158 -2.35 16.65 5.42
N ASN A 159 -3.60 17.10 5.51
CA ASN A 159 -4.75 16.33 5.03
C ASN A 159 -4.96 16.40 3.52
N LEU A 160 -4.47 17.45 2.86
CA LEU A 160 -4.68 17.70 1.43
C LEU A 160 -3.36 17.83 0.69
N THR A 161 -2.48 18.77 1.07
CA THR A 161 -1.20 18.98 0.36
C THR A 161 -0.32 17.74 0.44
N GLY A 162 -0.15 17.17 1.63
CA GLY A 162 0.61 15.94 1.80
C GLY A 162 0.00 14.74 1.09
N ALA A 163 -1.34 14.69 1.04
CA ALA A 163 -2.03 13.69 0.25
C ALA A 163 -1.77 13.87 -1.26
N PHE A 164 -1.76 15.09 -1.78
CA PHE A 164 -1.39 15.39 -3.15
C PHE A 164 0.04 14.94 -3.46
N LEU A 165 1.02 15.27 -2.61
CA LEU A 165 2.42 14.88 -2.80
C LEU A 165 2.56 13.35 -2.89
N VAL A 166 1.92 12.62 -1.97
CA VAL A 166 1.93 11.15 -1.96
C VAL A 166 1.28 10.58 -3.22
N ALA A 167 0.14 11.13 -3.63
CA ALA A 167 -0.58 10.66 -4.82
C ALA A 167 0.22 10.93 -6.10
N ARG A 168 0.90 12.07 -6.20
CA ARG A 168 1.76 12.44 -7.33
C ARG A 168 2.92 11.45 -7.51
N GLU A 169 3.67 11.18 -6.46
CA GLU A 169 4.79 10.23 -6.52
C GLU A 169 4.31 8.78 -6.80
N ALA A 170 3.18 8.39 -6.21
CA ALA A 170 2.55 7.10 -6.50
C ALA A 170 2.16 6.99 -7.98
N PHE A 171 1.54 8.02 -8.53
CA PHE A 171 1.10 8.06 -9.93
C PHE A 171 2.29 7.94 -10.89
N ILE A 172 3.38 8.67 -10.63
CA ILE A 172 4.62 8.57 -11.42
C ILE A 172 5.12 7.12 -11.46
N ILE A 173 5.25 6.47 -10.30
CA ILE A 173 5.69 5.07 -10.24
C ILE A 173 4.72 4.15 -10.98
N MET A 174 3.43 4.24 -10.69
CA MET A 174 2.41 3.37 -11.26
C MET A 174 2.29 3.51 -12.79
N ARG A 175 2.52 4.71 -13.32
CA ARG A 175 2.56 4.98 -14.76
C ARG A 175 3.81 4.40 -15.42
N ASP A 176 4.97 4.49 -14.76
CA ASP A 176 6.27 4.16 -15.36
C ASP A 176 6.69 2.69 -15.13
N GLN A 177 6.07 1.98 -14.18
CA GLN A 177 6.38 0.59 -13.87
C GLN A 177 5.85 -0.41 -14.91
N LYS A 178 6.39 -1.64 -14.89
CA LYS A 178 5.94 -2.76 -15.73
C LYS A 178 5.59 -3.98 -14.86
N PRO A 179 4.36 -4.52 -14.96
CA PRO A 179 3.23 -4.03 -15.76
C PRO A 179 2.75 -2.64 -15.29
N ARG A 180 2.19 -1.84 -16.19
CA ARG A 180 1.69 -0.49 -15.85
C ARG A 180 0.41 -0.59 -15.02
N GLY A 181 0.24 0.34 -14.07
CA GLY A 181 -0.99 0.55 -13.32
C GLY A 181 -0.83 0.38 -11.81
N GLY A 182 -1.89 0.69 -11.08
CA GLY A 182 -1.96 0.55 -9.62
C GLY A 182 -3.26 1.14 -9.07
N ARG A 183 -3.37 1.26 -7.75
CA ARG A 183 -4.53 1.82 -7.05
C ARG A 183 -4.08 2.83 -5.99
N ILE A 184 -4.52 4.09 -6.14
CA ILE A 184 -4.33 5.13 -5.13
C ILE A 184 -5.63 5.27 -4.35
N ILE A 185 -5.59 4.98 -3.05
CA ILE A 185 -6.72 5.08 -2.13
C ILE A 185 -6.46 6.29 -1.24
N ASN A 186 -7.19 7.37 -1.47
CA ASN A 186 -7.14 8.56 -0.61
C ASN A 186 -8.15 8.43 0.54
N ASN A 187 -7.70 8.61 1.77
CA ASN A 187 -8.55 8.53 2.95
C ASN A 187 -9.48 9.75 3.03
N GLY A 188 -10.71 9.58 2.53
CA GLY A 188 -11.79 10.55 2.60
C GLY A 188 -12.39 10.69 4.01
N SER A 189 -13.57 11.31 4.09
CA SER A 189 -14.36 11.36 5.32
C SER A 189 -15.80 11.70 5.00
N ILE A 190 -16.75 11.26 5.84
CA ILE A 190 -18.15 11.73 5.77
C ILE A 190 -18.24 13.26 5.89
N ALA A 191 -17.26 13.90 6.54
CA ALA A 191 -17.15 15.36 6.60
C ALA A 191 -16.97 16.04 5.23
N ALA A 192 -16.68 15.28 4.17
CA ALA A 192 -16.68 15.73 2.77
C ALA A 192 -18.09 15.88 2.16
N HIS A 193 -19.13 15.46 2.88
CA HIS A 193 -20.53 15.57 2.45
C HIS A 193 -21.40 16.21 3.53
N VAL A 194 -21.10 15.90 4.80
CA VAL A 194 -21.83 16.42 5.97
C VAL A 194 -20.80 17.05 6.91
N PRO A 195 -20.42 18.32 6.67
CA PRO A 195 -19.44 19.01 7.51
C PRO A 195 -20.00 19.18 8.94
N ARG A 196 -19.12 19.06 9.93
CA ARG A 196 -19.49 19.26 11.34
C ARG A 196 -19.17 20.70 11.77
N PRO A 197 -19.95 21.30 12.67
CA PRO A 197 -19.55 22.56 13.29
C PRO A 197 -18.12 22.49 13.84
N ASN A 198 -17.43 23.63 13.80
CA ASN A 198 -16.09 23.81 14.37
C ASN A 198 -14.97 22.99 13.70
N SER A 199 -15.14 22.58 12.43
CA SER A 199 -14.19 21.71 11.73
C SER A 199 -13.75 22.23 10.36
N VAL A 200 -13.70 23.57 10.19
CA VAL A 200 -13.52 24.22 8.87
C VAL A 200 -12.30 23.69 8.10
N SER A 201 -11.14 23.56 8.74
CA SER A 201 -9.93 23.03 8.07
C SER A 201 -10.09 21.57 7.65
N TYR A 202 -10.65 20.74 8.53
CA TYR A 202 -10.89 19.33 8.27
C TYR A 202 -11.91 19.14 7.15
N SER A 203 -13.08 19.76 7.24
CA SER A 203 -14.13 19.67 6.22
C SER A 203 -13.65 20.18 4.86
N THR A 204 -12.96 21.32 4.80
CA THR A 204 -12.39 21.84 3.56
C THR A 204 -11.37 20.86 2.97
N SER A 205 -10.43 20.35 3.78
CA SER A 205 -9.43 19.39 3.31
C SER A 205 -10.07 18.11 2.74
N LYS A 206 -11.14 17.59 3.36
CA LYS A 206 -11.80 16.35 2.93
C LYS A 206 -12.66 16.53 1.69
N HIS A 207 -13.24 17.71 1.45
CA HIS A 207 -13.80 18.06 0.14
C HIS A 207 -12.70 18.15 -0.93
N GLY A 208 -11.55 18.75 -0.59
CA GLY A 208 -10.37 18.80 -1.47
C GLY A 208 -9.89 17.40 -1.89
N ILE A 209 -9.88 16.43 -0.96
CA ILE A 209 -9.54 15.03 -1.25
C ILE A 209 -10.48 14.40 -2.29
N ALA A 210 -11.77 14.71 -2.23
CA ALA A 210 -12.72 14.22 -3.24
C ALA A 210 -12.41 14.81 -4.63
N GLY A 211 -12.07 16.10 -4.70
CA GLY A 211 -11.65 16.76 -5.95
C GLY A 211 -10.35 16.18 -6.51
N LEU A 212 -9.34 16.01 -5.65
CA LEU A 212 -8.06 15.38 -5.99
C LEU A 212 -8.26 13.97 -6.55
N SER A 213 -9.08 13.15 -5.88
CA SER A 213 -9.32 11.75 -6.29
C SER A 213 -10.02 11.67 -7.65
N LYS A 214 -11.00 12.53 -7.91
CA LYS A 214 -11.68 12.60 -9.21
C LYS A 214 -10.73 13.03 -10.32
N SER A 215 -9.86 14.01 -10.05
CA SER A 215 -8.90 14.53 -11.03
C SER A 215 -7.88 13.47 -11.44
N ILE A 216 -7.23 12.83 -10.47
CA ILE A 216 -6.23 11.77 -10.76
C ILE A 216 -6.89 10.55 -11.46
N ALA A 217 -8.12 10.21 -11.10
CA ALA A 217 -8.83 9.11 -11.74
C ALA A 217 -9.15 9.36 -13.23
N LEU A 218 -9.28 10.63 -13.64
CA LEU A 218 -9.42 10.98 -15.06
C LEU A 218 -8.08 10.88 -15.79
N GLU A 219 -7.01 11.39 -15.19
CA GLU A 219 -5.65 11.33 -15.75
C GLU A 219 -5.13 9.89 -15.89
N GLY A 220 -5.51 9.00 -14.98
CA GLY A 220 -5.06 7.60 -14.95
C GLY A 220 -5.74 6.64 -15.93
N ARG A 221 -6.60 7.13 -16.85
CA ARG A 221 -7.35 6.28 -17.81
C ARG A 221 -6.54 5.84 -19.04
N GLY A 222 -5.37 6.43 -19.27
CA GLY A 222 -4.49 6.16 -20.41
C GLY A 222 -3.44 5.08 -20.17
#